data_AF-A0A6V7L4H0-F1
#
_entry.id   AF-A0A6V7L4H0-F1
#
_cell.length_a   1.000
_cell.length_b   1.000
_cell.length_c   1.000
_cell.angle_alpha   90.00
_cell.angle_beta   90.00
_cell.angle_gamma   90.00
#
_symmetry.space_group_name_H-M   'P 1'
#
loop_
_entity.id
_entity.type
_entity.pdbx_description
1 polymer ?
#
loop_
_entity_poly.entity_id
_entity_poly.type
_entity_poly.pdbx_seq_one_letter_code
_entity_poly.pdbx_strand_id
1 'polypeptide(L)' 'MDSRETKAGVCEPIQLTTNYFPIQAEADWTLYRYRVKFQPQEDNAEIRRCHLDRYREKIGSYLIDGGFLYAAKKLAQQDE' A
#
# COMPACT_ATOMS: atom_id res chain seq x y z
N MET A 1 -21.54 18.27 30.61
CA MET A 1 -22.08 17.61 29.41
C MET A 1 -21.26 18.11 28.24
N ASP A 2 -20.30 17.31 27.79
CA ASP A 2 -19.27 17.67 26.81
C ASP A 2 -19.83 17.38 25.40
N SER A 3 -20.24 18.41 24.67
CA SER A 3 -20.76 18.28 23.30
C SER A 3 -19.60 18.21 22.30
N ARG A 4 -19.06 17.03 22.06
CA ARG A 4 -18.05 16.80 21.01
C ARG A 4 -18.39 15.56 20.20
N GLU A 5 -19.49 15.61 19.45
CA GLU A 5 -19.94 14.44 18.68
C GLU A 5 -19.95 14.61 17.16
N THR A 6 -19.69 15.80 16.60
CA THR A 6 -19.71 15.97 15.13
C THR A 6 -18.69 16.97 14.60
N LYS A 7 -17.96 16.58 13.53
CA LYS A 7 -17.10 17.45 12.72
C LYS A 7 -17.88 18.40 11.80
N ALA A 8 -19.18 18.17 11.64
CA ALA A 8 -20.05 18.96 10.79
C ALA A 8 -20.81 20.02 11.62
N GLY A 9 -20.76 21.28 11.16
CA GLY A 9 -21.60 22.37 11.70
C GLY A 9 -23.01 22.34 11.11
N VAL A 10 -23.90 23.18 11.65
CA VAL A 10 -25.26 23.36 11.12
C VAL A 10 -25.23 24.47 10.06
N CYS A 11 -25.59 24.14 8.82
CA CYS A 11 -25.70 25.10 7.72
C CYS A 11 -26.71 24.62 6.66
N GLU A 12 -27.07 25.51 5.74
CA GLU A 12 -27.87 25.15 4.56
C GLU A 12 -27.01 24.38 3.54
N PRO A 13 -27.56 23.33 2.91
CA PRO A 13 -26.80 22.52 1.97
C PRO A 13 -26.54 23.30 0.67
N ILE A 14 -25.29 23.34 0.25
CA ILE A 14 -24.86 23.88 -1.05
C ILE A 14 -24.04 22.84 -1.81
N GLN A 15 -24.15 22.83 -3.14
CA GLN A 15 -23.32 21.96 -3.99
C GLN A 15 -21.96 22.63 -4.22
N LEU A 16 -20.90 21.92 -3.86
CA LEU A 16 -19.53 22.36 -4.06
C LEU A 16 -18.79 21.38 -4.97
N THR A 17 -17.98 21.91 -5.87
CA THR A 17 -17.02 21.12 -6.64
C THR A 17 -15.69 21.10 -5.91
N THR A 18 -15.01 19.96 -5.94
CA THR A 18 -13.69 19.78 -5.35
C THR A 18 -12.75 19.17 -6.39
N ASN A 19 -11.44 19.32 -6.17
CA ASN A 19 -10.37 18.67 -6.93
C ASN A 19 -10.15 17.21 -6.48
N TYR A 20 -11.21 16.52 -6.06
CA TYR A 20 -11.19 15.11 -5.67
C TYR A 20 -11.76 14.26 -6.80
N PHE A 21 -11.00 13.23 -7.19
CA PHE A 21 -11.42 12.23 -8.14
C PHE A 21 -11.55 10.89 -7.41
N PRO A 22 -12.74 10.28 -7.33
CA PRO A 22 -12.92 9.01 -6.63
C PRO A 22 -12.13 7.91 -7.35
N ILE A 23 -11.33 7.16 -6.60
CA ILE A 23 -10.63 6.00 -7.13
C ILE A 23 -11.64 4.84 -7.14
N GLN A 24 -12.09 4.47 -8.34
CA GLN A 24 -12.92 3.28 -8.56
C GLN A 24 -12.04 2.03 -8.52
N ALA A 25 -11.60 1.64 -7.34
CA ALA A 25 -10.90 0.37 -7.15
C ALA A 25 -11.93 -0.76 -6.93
N GLU A 26 -11.65 -1.96 -7.45
CA GLU A 26 -12.40 -3.17 -7.07
C GLU A 26 -12.24 -3.44 -5.57
N ALA A 27 -13.25 -4.07 -4.96
CA ALA A 27 -13.47 -4.13 -3.51
C ALA A 27 -12.39 -4.85 -2.67
N ASP A 28 -11.37 -5.44 -3.29
CA ASP A 28 -10.35 -6.25 -2.62
C ASP A 28 -8.98 -5.55 -2.52
N TRP A 29 -8.97 -4.31 -2.02
CA TRP A 29 -7.75 -3.54 -1.75
C TRP A 29 -7.03 -4.02 -0.48
N THR A 30 -6.57 -5.27 -0.48
CA THR A 30 -5.71 -5.77 0.60
C THR A 30 -4.25 -5.54 0.22
N LEU A 31 -3.56 -4.71 1.01
CA LEU A 31 -2.11 -4.53 0.89
C LEU A 31 -1.39 -5.53 1.79
N TYR A 32 -0.71 -6.51 1.19
CA TYR A 32 0.02 -7.54 1.91
C TYR A 32 1.43 -7.07 2.24
N ARG A 33 1.83 -7.19 3.51
CA ARG A 33 3.15 -6.79 4.00
C ARG A 33 4.02 -8.02 4.28
N TYR A 34 5.21 -8.05 3.69
CA TYR A 34 6.21 -9.10 3.86
C TYR A 34 7.53 -8.53 4.36
N ARG A 35 8.24 -9.27 5.21
CA ARG A 35 9.61 -8.93 5.61
C ARG A 35 10.59 -9.57 4.63
N VAL A 36 11.41 -8.76 3.98
CA VAL A 36 12.41 -9.25 3.02
C VAL A 36 13.77 -9.27 3.69
N LYS A 37 14.50 -10.37 3.48
CA LYS A 37 15.90 -10.51 3.84
C LYS A 37 16.68 -10.87 2.59
N PHE A 38 17.78 -10.15 2.35
CA PHE A 38 18.71 -10.44 1.26
C PHE A 38 19.89 -11.21 1.82
N GLN A 39 20.37 -12.21 1.08
CA GLN A 39 21.59 -12.96 1.38
C GLN A 39 22.42 -13.02 0.09
N PRO A 40 23.62 -12.39 0.01
CA PRO A 40 24.28 -11.60 1.07
C PRO A 40 23.50 -10.34 1.48
N GLN A 41 23.86 -9.75 2.62
CA GLN A 41 23.23 -8.51 3.07
C GLN A 41 23.54 -7.37 2.09
N GLU A 42 22.49 -6.75 1.56
CA GLU A 42 22.58 -5.63 0.62
C GLU A 42 22.07 -4.35 1.29
N ASP A 43 22.95 -3.37 1.49
CA ASP A 43 22.57 -2.10 2.10
C ASP A 43 22.01 -1.12 1.04
N ASN A 44 22.43 -1.25 -0.21
CA ASN A 44 22.00 -0.38 -1.30
C ASN A 44 20.53 -0.66 -1.70
N ALA A 45 19.68 0.37 -1.61
CA ALA A 45 18.26 0.27 -1.92
C ALA A 45 18.00 -0.04 -3.40
N GLU A 46 18.79 0.52 -4.32
CA GLU A 46 18.65 0.30 -5.77
C GLU A 46 19.00 -1.14 -6.15
N ILE A 47 20.04 -1.70 -5.53
CA ILE A 47 20.44 -3.10 -5.75
C ILE A 47 19.35 -4.06 -5.22
N ARG A 48 18.84 -3.82 -4.02
CA ARG A 48 17.70 -4.57 -3.46
C ARG A 48 16.48 -4.53 -4.37
N ARG A 49 16.17 -3.37 -4.94
CA ARG A 49 15.08 -3.20 -5.90
C ARG A 49 15.33 -3.97 -7.19
N CYS A 50 16.54 -3.87 -7.75
CA CYS A 50 16.95 -4.63 -8.94
C CYS A 50 16.77 -6.16 -8.74
N HIS A 51 17.13 -6.68 -7.57
CA HIS A 51 16.91 -8.09 -7.23
C HIS A 51 15.43 -8.46 -7.25
N LEU A 52 14.55 -7.61 -6.70
CA LEU A 52 13.10 -7.85 -6.68
C LEU A 52 12.46 -7.69 -8.05
N ASP A 53 12.96 -6.76 -8.87
CA ASP A 53 12.47 -6.52 -10.22
C ASP A 53 12.64 -7.75 -11.12
N ARG A 54 13.66 -8.58 -10.86
CA ARG A 54 13.81 -9.88 -11.53
C ARG A 54 12.63 -10.84 -11.29
N TYR A 55 11.89 -10.65 -10.20
CA TYR A 55 10.73 -11.48 -9.83
C TYR A 55 9.41 -10.71 -9.96
N ARG A 56 9.41 -9.58 -10.66
CA ARG A 56 8.23 -8.71 -10.82
C ARG A 56 7.03 -9.43 -11.44
N GLU A 57 7.26 -10.43 -12.30
CA GLU A 57 6.17 -11.25 -12.87
C GLU A 57 5.42 -12.07 -11.81
N LYS A 58 6.12 -12.51 -10.76
CA LYS A 58 5.53 -13.29 -9.66
C LYS A 58 4.89 -12.39 -8.60
N ILE A 59 5.56 -11.28 -8.27
CA ILE A 59 5.14 -10.36 -7.21
C ILE A 59 4.03 -9.40 -7.69
N GLY A 60 4.09 -9.02 -8.96
CA GLY A 60 3.26 -7.96 -9.53
C GLY A 60 3.74 -6.56 -9.13
N SER A 61 2.80 -5.62 -9.04
CA SER A 61 3.06 -4.28 -8.53
C SER A 61 3.40 -4.31 -7.04
N TYR A 62 4.54 -3.72 -6.68
CA TYR A 62 5.02 -3.72 -5.31
C TYR A 62 5.62 -2.37 -4.90
N LEU A 63 5.71 -2.15 -3.59
CA LEU A 63 6.44 -1.07 -2.96
C LEU A 63 7.43 -1.67 -1.96
N ILE A 64 8.63 -1.11 -1.89
CA ILE A 64 9.63 -1.48 -0.88
C ILE A 64 9.93 -0.26 -0.02
N ASP A 65 9.92 -0.47 1.30
CA ASP A 65 10.35 0.51 2.29
C ASP A 65 11.30 -0.18 3.27
N GLY A 66 12.59 0.12 3.12
CA GLY A 66 13.66 -0.53 3.89
C GLY A 66 13.62 -2.06 3.76
N GLY A 67 13.22 -2.74 4.83
CA GLY A 67 13.16 -4.20 4.91
C GLY A 67 11.78 -4.81 4.65
N PHE A 68 10.77 -4.00 4.30
CA PHE A 68 9.41 -4.47 4.05
C PHE A 68 9.02 -4.32 2.59
N LEU A 69 8.37 -5.36 2.08
CA LEU A 69 7.75 -5.39 0.76
C LEU A 69 6.23 -5.34 0.93
N TYR A 70 5.59 -4.46 0.19
CA TYR A 70 4.15 -4.33 0.12
C TYR A 70 3.69 -4.75 -1.28
N ALA A 71 2.79 -5.71 -1.37
CA ALA A 71 2.26 -6.23 -2.63
C ALA A 71 0.73 -6.17 -2.63
N ALA A 72 0.15 -5.88 -3.79
CA ALA A 72 -1.30 -5.91 -3.96
C ALA A 72 -1.86 -7.35 -4.02
N LYS A 73 -1.01 -8.31 -4.40
CA LYS A 73 -1.36 -9.73 -4.49
C LYS A 73 -0.75 -10.50 -3.33
N LYS A 74 -1.51 -11.44 -2.78
CA LYS A 74 -0.99 -12.41 -1.81
C LYS A 74 0.02 -13.32 -2.50
N LEU A 75 1.26 -13.28 -2.04
CA LEU A 75 2.31 -14.20 -2.49
C LEU A 75 2.03 -15.60 -1.91
N ALA A 76 2.18 -16.62 -2.75
CA ALA A 76 2.08 -18.00 -2.31
C ALA A 76 3.17 -18.29 -1.26
N GLN A 77 2.78 -18.94 -0.18
CA GLN A 77 3.73 -19.41 0.82
C GLN A 77 4.44 -20.62 0.21
N GLN A 78 5.77 -20.64 0.19
CA GLN A 78 6.48 -21.89 -0.07
C GLN A 78 6.29 -22.73 1.19
N ASP A 79 5.46 -23.77 1.09
CA ASP A 79 5.47 -24.86 2.07
C ASP A 79 6.84 -25.55 1.96
N GLU A 80 7.55 -25.62 3.08
CA GLU A 80 8.78 -26.41 3.24
C GLU A 80 8.46 -27.92 3.27
#